data_AF-A0A1K1PW36-F1
#
_entry.id   AF-A0A1K1PW36-F1
#
_cell.length_a   1.000
_cell.length_b   1.000
_cell.length_c   1.000
_cell.angle_alpha   90.00
_cell.angle_beta   90.00
_cell.angle_gamma   90.00
#
_symmetry.space_group_name_H-M   'P 1'
#
loop_
_entity.id
_entity.type
_entity.pdbx_description
1 polymer ?
#
loop_
_entity_poly.entity_id
_entity_poly.type
_entity_poly.pdbx_seq_one_letter_code
_entity_poly.pdbx_strand_id
1 'polypeptide(L)'
;MPLMPIVEQALIAEREKQAEMKQVFGKSYNKKYEEYICVDALGELIKPNYVTDHFQVVLKNNGLRKIRFHDLRHSCASLMLANGVQMKLIQEWLGHSDIGTTSNVYSHVDSESKKLSAAAISKALDMNDNEI
;
A
#
# COMPACT_ATOMS: atom_id res chain seq x y z
N MET A 1 2.71 -2.05 -11.74
CA MET A 1 2.91 -1.12 -10.61
C MET A 1 4.40 -1.07 -10.33
N PRO A 2 5.04 0.11 -10.30
CA PRO A 2 6.44 0.20 -9.95
C PRO A 2 6.63 -0.25 -8.50
N LEU A 3 7.61 -1.13 -8.27
CA LEU A 3 7.92 -1.62 -6.94
C LEU A 3 8.82 -0.61 -6.22
N MET A 4 8.49 -0.25 -4.99
CA MET A 4 9.37 0.60 -4.19
C MET A 4 10.66 -0.19 -3.87
N PRO A 5 11.86 0.41 -3.97
CA PRO A 5 13.12 -0.32 -3.74
C PRO A 5 13.18 -1.05 -2.39
N ILE A 6 12.61 -0.46 -1.35
CA ILE A 6 12.54 -1.08 -0.02
C ILE A 6 11.66 -2.34 0.00
N VAL A 7 10.59 -2.37 -0.80
CA VAL A 7 9.72 -3.54 -0.92
C VAL A 7 10.41 -4.61 -1.77
N GLU A 8 11.07 -4.21 -2.85
CA GLU A 8 11.87 -5.12 -3.66
C GLU A 8 12.94 -5.84 -2.83
N GLN A 9 13.72 -5.09 -2.06
CA GLN A 9 14.73 -5.64 -1.15
C GLN A 9 14.11 -6.60 -0.13
N ALA A 10 12.96 -6.26 0.45
CA ALA A 10 12.27 -7.13 1.40
C ALA A 10 11.79 -8.44 0.75
N LEU A 11 11.28 -8.39 -0.49
CA LEU A 11 10.84 -9.58 -1.22
C LEU A 11 12.03 -10.49 -1.60
N ILE A 12 13.17 -9.90 -1.98
CA ILE A 12 14.40 -10.64 -2.26
C ILE A 12 14.91 -11.32 -0.98
N ALA A 13 14.97 -10.60 0.14
CA ALA A 13 15.39 -11.17 1.42
C ALA A 13 14.49 -12.33 1.87
N GLU A 14 13.16 -12.22 1.66
CA GLU A 14 12.25 -13.31 1.98
C GLU A 14 12.46 -14.53 1.06
N ARG A 15 12.82 -14.34 -0.21
CA ARG A 15 13.20 -15.43 -1.13
C ARG A 15 14.48 -16.14 -0.68
N GLU A 16 15.49 -15.39 -0.23
CA GLU A 16 16.72 -15.97 0.31
C GLU A 16 16.43 -16.81 1.55
N LYS A 17 15.63 -16.28 2.47
CA LYS A 17 15.18 -17.02 3.66
C LYS A 17 14.41 -18.29 3.31
N GLN A 18 13.55 -18.26 2.28
CA GLN A 18 12.86 -19.48 1.81
C GLN A 18 13.83 -20.53 1.27
N ALA A 19 14.89 -20.10 0.58
CA ALA A 19 15.93 -21.00 0.09
C ALA A 19 16.66 -21.68 1.26
N GLU A 20 16.97 -20.94 2.32
CA GLU A 20 17.54 -21.48 3.56
C GLU A 20 16.60 -22.48 4.24
N MET A 21 15.33 -22.10 4.45
CA MET A 21 14.33 -22.98 5.05
C MET A 21 14.16 -24.28 4.25
N LYS A 22 14.16 -24.18 2.92
CA LYS A 22 14.13 -25.35 2.03
C LYS A 22 15.33 -26.27 2.23
N GLN A 23 16.52 -25.72 2.44
CA GLN A 23 17.71 -26.53 2.75
C GLN A 23 17.61 -27.19 4.12
N VAL A 24 17.16 -26.45 5.14
CA VAL A 24 17.04 -26.92 6.53
C VAL A 24 15.98 -28.02 6.65
N PHE A 25 14.80 -27.84 6.07
CA PHE A 25 13.68 -28.78 6.19
C PHE A 25 13.72 -29.90 5.13
N GLY A 26 14.51 -29.75 4.07
CA GLY A 26 14.82 -30.80 3.11
C GLY A 26 13.59 -31.50 2.52
N LYS A 27 13.33 -32.75 2.94
CA LYS A 27 12.18 -33.56 2.47
C LYS A 27 10.84 -33.10 3.06
N SER A 28 10.86 -32.45 4.21
CA SER A 28 9.67 -31.96 4.91
C SER A 28 9.20 -30.61 4.40
N TYR A 29 9.99 -29.94 3.56
CA TYR A 29 9.61 -28.68 2.93
C TYR A 29 8.63 -28.90 1.77
N ASN A 30 7.49 -28.21 1.80
CA ASN A 30 6.51 -28.26 0.73
C ASN A 30 6.97 -27.41 -0.46
N LYS A 31 7.16 -28.05 -1.62
CA LYS A 31 7.60 -27.40 -2.87
C LYS A 31 6.44 -27.03 -3.81
N LYS A 32 5.20 -27.35 -3.44
CA LYS A 32 3.99 -27.06 -4.25
C LYS A 32 3.81 -25.56 -4.51
N TYR A 33 4.20 -24.72 -3.54
CA TYR A 33 4.07 -23.26 -3.60
C TYR A 33 5.43 -22.57 -3.72
N GLU A 34 6.41 -23.21 -4.35
CA GLU A 34 7.79 -22.66 -4.46
C GLU A 34 7.84 -21.29 -5.17
N GLU A 35 6.94 -21.06 -6.12
CA GLU A 35 6.83 -19.77 -6.81
C GLU A 35 6.17 -18.66 -5.97
N TYR A 36 5.66 -18.97 -4.78
CA TYR A 36 4.96 -18.02 -3.90
C TYR A 36 5.93 -17.44 -2.87
N ILE A 37 5.75 -16.16 -2.52
CA ILE A 37 6.54 -15.49 -1.48
C ILE A 37 5.84 -15.57 -0.11
N CYS A 38 4.50 -15.57 -0.07
CA CYS A 38 3.75 -15.59 1.19
C CYS A 38 3.50 -17.02 1.67
N VAL A 39 4.56 -17.71 2.06
CA VAL A 39 4.52 -19.07 2.65
C VAL A 39 5.11 -19.07 4.06
N ASP A 40 4.75 -20.06 4.86
CA ASP A 40 5.37 -20.28 6.16
C ASP A 40 6.75 -20.95 6.03
N ALA A 41 7.39 -21.24 7.17
CA ALA A 41 8.73 -21.84 7.20
C ALA A 41 8.80 -23.24 6.57
N LEU A 42 7.66 -23.93 6.42
CA LEU A 42 7.57 -25.25 5.77
C LEU A 42 7.18 -25.16 4.30
N GLY A 43 6.98 -23.95 3.75
CA GLY A 43 6.55 -23.75 2.36
C GLY A 43 5.04 -23.90 2.16
N GLU A 44 4.25 -23.91 3.24
CA GLU A 44 2.79 -23.95 3.17
C GLU A 44 2.19 -22.54 3.05
N LEU A 45 0.97 -22.44 2.51
CA LEU A 45 0.29 -21.16 2.42
C LEU A 45 -0.05 -20.61 3.81
N ILE A 46 0.26 -19.33 4.01
CA ILE A 46 -0.15 -18.60 5.21
C ILE A 46 -1.68 -18.55 5.26
N LYS A 47 -2.26 -18.87 6.43
CA LYS A 47 -3.71 -18.82 6.63
C LYS A 47 -4.24 -17.40 6.40
N PRO A 48 -5.42 -17.21 5.77
CA PRO A 48 -5.94 -15.88 5.45
C PRO A 48 -6.03 -14.93 6.66
N ASN A 49 -6.42 -15.44 7.83
CA ASN A 49 -6.58 -14.63 9.04
C ASN A 49 -5.26 -14.37 9.78
N TYR A 50 -4.19 -15.09 9.43
CA TYR A 50 -2.91 -15.02 10.15
C TYR A 50 -2.39 -13.60 10.25
N VAL A 51 -2.43 -12.85 9.16
CA VAL A 51 -1.94 -11.46 9.11
C VAL A 51 -2.76 -10.56 10.02
N THR A 52 -4.10 -10.68 9.98
CA THR A 52 -5.00 -9.87 10.81
C THR A 52 -4.79 -10.14 12.30
N ASP A 53 -4.72 -11.41 12.69
CA ASP A 53 -4.58 -11.83 14.09
C ASP A 53 -3.18 -11.47 14.62
N HIS A 54 -2.15 -11.79 13.85
CA HIS A 54 -0.78 -11.53 14.24
C HIS A 54 -0.50 -10.02 14.34
N PHE A 55 -1.08 -9.20 13.46
CA PHE A 55 -0.94 -7.75 13.53
C PHE A 55 -1.42 -7.18 14.88
N GLN A 56 -2.51 -7.69 15.44
CA GLN A 56 -2.97 -7.26 16.77
C GLN A 56 -1.94 -7.58 17.87
N VAL A 57 -1.28 -8.74 17.76
CA VAL A 57 -0.20 -9.13 18.68
C VAL A 57 0.99 -8.19 18.54
N VAL A 58 1.40 -7.86 17.30
CA VAL A 58 2.50 -6.92 17.04
C VAL A 58 2.21 -5.55 17.65
N LEU A 59 1.00 -5.01 17.45
CA LEU A 59 0.60 -3.72 18.03
C LEU A 59 0.68 -3.76 19.56
N LYS A 60 0.12 -4.81 20.18
CA LYS A 60 0.13 -4.97 21.65
C LYS A 60 1.55 -5.05 22.20
N ASN A 61 2.42 -5.84 21.58
CA ASN A 61 3.80 -6.03 22.04
C ASN A 61 4.65 -4.76 21.93
N ASN A 62 4.28 -3.83 21.03
CA ASN A 62 4.97 -2.55 20.86
C ASN A 62 4.25 -1.37 21.54
N GLY A 63 3.21 -1.63 22.35
CA GLY A 63 2.47 -0.57 23.04
C GLY A 63 1.70 0.38 22.12
N LEU A 64 1.37 -0.07 20.90
CA LEU A 64 0.71 0.74 19.88
C LEU A 64 -0.82 0.68 20.01
N ARG A 65 -1.49 1.73 19.53
CA ARG A 65 -2.95 1.79 19.46
C ARG A 65 -3.49 0.63 18.61
N LYS A 66 -4.61 0.05 19.05
CA LYS A 66 -5.33 -0.97 18.30
C LYS A 66 -5.91 -0.38 16.99
N ILE A 67 -5.41 -0.86 15.86
CA ILE A 67 -5.91 -0.57 14.51
C ILE A 67 -6.03 -1.86 13.72
N ARG A 68 -6.83 -1.88 12.65
CA ARG A 68 -7.01 -3.04 11.77
C ARG A 68 -5.88 -3.07 10.75
N PHE A 69 -5.53 -4.24 10.25
CA PHE A 69 -4.45 -4.38 9.27
C PHE A 69 -4.73 -3.55 7.99
N HIS A 70 -5.98 -3.53 7.51
CA HIS A 70 -6.33 -2.76 6.33
C HIS A 70 -6.32 -1.24 6.54
N ASP A 71 -6.27 -0.75 7.79
CA ASP A 71 -6.09 0.69 8.06
C ASP A 71 -4.70 1.17 7.60
N LEU A 72 -3.72 0.26 7.43
CA LEU A 72 -2.44 0.57 6.79
C LEU A 72 -2.61 0.99 5.31
N ARG A 73 -3.55 0.36 4.59
CA ARG A 73 -3.87 0.73 3.21
C ARG A 73 -4.51 2.12 3.14
N HIS A 74 -5.41 2.43 4.06
CA HIS A 74 -5.99 3.77 4.19
C HIS A 74 -4.94 4.83 4.54
N SER A 75 -3.97 4.47 5.39
CA SER A 75 -2.86 5.36 5.75
C SER A 75 -1.96 5.65 4.56
N CYS A 76 -1.63 4.64 3.73
CA CYS A 76 -0.88 4.81 2.50
C CYS A 76 -1.59 5.76 1.52
N ALA A 77 -2.91 5.58 1.35
CA ALA A 77 -3.74 6.43 0.52
C ALA A 77 -3.78 7.89 1.02
N SER A 78 -3.95 8.09 2.33
CA SER A 78 -3.91 9.41 2.97
C SER A 78 -2.54 10.09 2.81
N LEU A 79 -1.46 9.32 2.92
CA LEU A 79 -0.09 9.82 2.75
C LEU A 79 0.16 10.28 1.31
N MET A 80 -0.22 9.49 0.31
CA MET A 80 -0.10 9.87 -1.11
C MET A 80 -0.88 11.16 -1.38
N LEU A 81 -2.09 11.27 -0.85
CA LEU A 81 -2.93 12.45 -1.02
C LEU A 81 -2.34 13.70 -0.35
N ALA A 82 -1.82 13.57 0.87
CA ALA A 82 -1.15 14.65 1.59
C ALA A 82 0.11 15.16 0.85
N ASN A 83 0.72 14.32 0.01
CA ASN A 83 1.84 14.68 -0.86
C ASN A 83 1.40 15.14 -2.26
N GLY A 84 0.11 15.43 -2.46
CA GLY A 84 -0.42 16.02 -3.69
C GLY A 84 -0.64 15.03 -4.83
N VAL A 85 -0.60 13.71 -4.58
CA VAL A 85 -0.95 12.72 -5.60
C VAL A 85 -2.44 12.79 -5.90
N GLN A 86 -2.80 12.89 -7.17
CA GLN A 86 -4.19 13.00 -7.60
C GLN A 86 -4.98 11.73 -7.23
N MET A 87 -6.22 11.92 -6.78
CA MET A 87 -7.09 10.82 -6.31
C MET A 87 -7.22 9.68 -7.32
N LYS A 88 -7.31 10.00 -8.62
CA LYS A 88 -7.39 8.99 -9.68
C LYS A 88 -6.16 8.08 -9.73
N LEU A 89 -4.97 8.65 -9.59
CA LEU A 89 -3.71 7.89 -9.54
C LEU A 89 -3.62 7.03 -8.28
N ILE A 90 -4.11 7.55 -7.14
CA ILE A 90 -4.19 6.78 -5.88
C ILE A 90 -5.14 5.58 -6.05
N GLN A 91 -6.28 5.77 -6.72
CA GLN A 91 -7.23 4.67 -7.00
C GLN A 91 -6.62 3.58 -7.89
N GLU A 92 -5.94 3.98 -8.97
CA GLU A 92 -5.20 3.08 -9.85
C GLU A 92 -4.09 2.34 -9.08
N TRP A 93 -3.35 3.05 -8.22
CA TRP A 93 -2.31 2.48 -7.37
C TRP A 93 -2.86 1.45 -6.38
N LEU A 94 -4.01 1.71 -5.77
CA LEU A 94 -4.62 0.79 -4.81
C LEU A 94 -5.44 -0.32 -5.48
N GLY A 95 -5.68 -0.26 -6.80
CA GLY A 95 -6.45 -1.27 -7.51
C GLY A 95 -7.87 -1.46 -6.95
N HIS A 96 -8.51 -0.39 -6.46
CA HIS A 96 -9.90 -0.46 -6.00
C HIS A 96 -10.84 -0.53 -7.21
N SER A 97 -11.67 -1.57 -7.29
CA SER A 97 -12.83 -1.61 -8.19
C SER A 97 -14.04 -0.83 -7.63
N ASP A 98 -14.08 -0.60 -6.31
CA ASP A 98 -15.17 0.11 -5.64
C ASP A 98 -14.67 1.27 -4.75
N ILE A 99 -15.34 2.42 -4.88
CA ILE A 99 -14.99 3.74 -4.34
C ILE A 99 -15.63 3.97 -2.96
N GLY A 100 -16.54 3.09 -2.52
CA GLY A 100 -17.41 3.32 -1.36
C GLY A 100 -16.72 3.73 -0.06
N THR A 101 -15.55 3.16 0.27
CA THR A 101 -14.81 3.49 1.51
C THR A 101 -13.81 4.65 1.33
N THR A 102 -13.45 4.96 0.09
CA THR A 102 -12.47 5.98 -0.30
C THR A 102 -13.12 7.36 -0.23
N SER A 103 -14.36 7.52 -0.69
CA SER A 103 -15.00 8.84 -0.87
C SER A 103 -15.21 9.66 0.41
N ASN A 104 -15.63 9.04 1.53
CA ASN A 104 -15.99 9.78 2.75
C ASN A 104 -14.79 10.39 3.50
N VAL A 105 -13.58 9.85 3.34
CA VAL A 105 -12.37 10.38 4.00
C VAL A 105 -11.74 11.52 3.18
N TYR A 106 -11.97 11.55 1.86
CA TYR A 106 -11.26 12.46 0.96
C TYR A 106 -12.06 13.64 0.43
N SER A 107 -13.35 13.72 0.77
CA SER A 107 -14.22 14.86 0.42
C SER A 107 -13.65 16.22 0.86
N HIS A 108 -12.97 16.29 2.00
CA HIS A 108 -12.31 17.52 2.49
C HIS A 108 -11.08 17.93 1.67
N VAL A 109 -10.43 17.02 0.97
CA VAL A 109 -9.22 17.31 0.18
C VAL A 109 -9.56 17.64 -1.28
N ASP A 110 -10.69 17.13 -1.78
CA ASP A 110 -11.27 17.52 -3.08
C ASP A 110 -11.55 19.03 -3.14
N SER A 111 -12.00 19.64 -2.03
CA SER A 111 -12.22 21.09 -1.98
C SER A 111 -10.93 21.92 -2.11
N GLU A 112 -9.81 21.46 -1.57
CA GLU A 112 -8.51 22.14 -1.73
C GLU A 112 -7.96 21.93 -3.14
N SER A 113 -8.14 20.74 -3.71
CA SER A 113 -7.78 20.45 -5.11
C SER A 113 -8.55 21.35 -6.08
N LYS A 114 -9.84 21.57 -5.86
CA LYS A 114 -10.67 22.50 -6.65
C LYS A 114 -10.19 23.95 -6.57
N LYS A 115 -9.76 24.42 -5.40
CA LYS A 115 -9.17 25.76 -5.25
C LYS A 115 -7.86 25.89 -6.04
N LEU A 116 -7.00 24.88 -6.00
CA LEU A 116 -5.77 24.83 -6.79
C LEU A 116 -6.06 24.82 -8.30
N SER A 117 -7.06 24.06 -8.75
CA SER A 117 -7.49 24.08 -10.15
C SER A 117 -8.02 25.44 -10.58
N ALA A 118 -8.84 26.09 -9.74
CA ALA A 118 -9.34 27.44 -10.01
C ALA A 118 -8.19 28.46 -10.10
N ALA A 119 -7.22 28.39 -9.19
CA ALA A 119 -6.03 29.26 -9.21
C ALA A 119 -5.15 29.02 -10.45
N ALA A 120 -4.98 27.76 -10.86
CA ALA A 120 -4.23 27.41 -12.07
C ALA A 120 -4.91 27.93 -13.35
N ILE A 121 -6.24 27.84 -13.42
CA ILE A 121 -7.04 28.41 -14.52
C ILE A 121 -6.92 29.93 -14.52
N SER A 122 -7.07 30.60 -13.36
CA SER A 122 -6.89 32.05 -13.25
C SER A 122 -5.52 32.49 -13.77
N LYS A 123 -4.45 31.83 -13.31
CA LYS A 123 -3.08 32.13 -13.74
C LYS A 123 -2.89 31.94 -15.26
N ALA A 124 -3.47 30.89 -15.84
CA ALA A 124 -3.37 30.64 -17.28
C ALA A 124 -4.14 31.69 -18.11
N LEU A 125 -5.26 32.21 -17.58
CA LEU A 125 -6.02 33.28 -18.21
C LEU A 125 -5.32 34.64 -18.07
N ASP A 126 -4.77 34.96 -16.90
CA ASP A 126 -4.02 36.20 -16.63
C ASP A 126 -2.72 36.31 -17.46
N MET A 127 -2.16 35.18 -17.90
CA MET A 127 -0.98 35.15 -18.78
C MET A 127 -1.29 35.56 -20.24
N ASN A 128 -2.55 35.50 -20.68
CA ASN A 128 -2.94 35.88 -22.04
C ASN A 128 -3.21 37.39 -22.21
N ASP A 129 -3.28 38.16 -21.11
CA ASP A 129 -3.55 39.61 -21.17
C ASP A 129 -2.27 40.46 -21.24
N ASN A 130 -1.08 39.85 -21.17
CA ASN A 130 0.22 40.55 -21.21
C ASN A 130 0.99 40.40 -22.54
N GLU A 131 0.36 39.86 -23.58
CA GLU A 131 0.91 39.81 -24.95
C GLU A 131 -0.01 40.55 -25.95
N ILE A 132 -0.20 41.86 -25.76
CA ILE A 132 -0.60 42.80 -26.83
C ILE A 132 0.15 44.13 -26.65
#